data_AF-A0A353T3T9-F1
#
_entry.id   AF-A0A353T3T9-F1
#
_cell.length_a   1.000
_cell.length_b   1.000
_cell.length_c   1.000
_cell.angle_alpha   90.00
_cell.angle_beta   90.00
_cell.angle_gamma   90.00
#
_symmetry.space_group_name_H-M   'P 1'
#
loop_
_entity.id
_entity.type
_entity.pdbx_description
1 polymer ?
#
loop_
_entity_poly.entity_id
_entity_poly.type
_entity_poly.pdbx_seq_one_letter_code
_entity_poly.pdbx_strand_id
1 'polypeptide(L)'
;GDRGAIRFHLMDPSYLEFYDNTKPDQPIGGERGFTRIETVQRFPEPGGAFVSPKAPIGWIRGHVHCLYSFLNCVYEGKQASPSLRDGAYIQYVMEKAFESDRTSRWVEL
;
A
#
# COMPACT_ATOMS: atom_id res chain seq x y z
N GLY A 1 8.66 -8.66 9.50
CA GLY A 1 9.69 -8.02 10.34
C GLY A 1 9.72 -8.70 11.69
N ASP A 2 10.63 -8.29 12.57
CA ASP A 2 10.93 -9.07 13.79
C ASP A 2 9.73 -9.18 14.77
N ARG A 3 8.85 -8.17 14.77
CA ARG A 3 7.67 -8.11 15.65
C ARG A 3 6.35 -8.52 14.99
N GLY A 4 6.36 -8.92 13.73
CA GLY A 4 5.12 -9.27 13.04
C GLY A 4 5.17 -9.17 11.53
N ALA A 5 4.01 -9.36 10.92
CA ALA A 5 3.81 -9.31 9.49
C ALA A 5 2.55 -8.54 9.13
N ILE A 6 2.58 -7.88 7.96
CA ILE A 6 1.41 -7.29 7.33
C ILE A 6 1.19 -8.04 6.03
N ARG A 7 -0.05 -8.40 5.74
CA ARG A 7 -0.47 -8.96 4.45
C ARG A 7 -1.59 -8.10 3.88
N PHE A 8 -1.42 -7.73 2.61
CA PHE A 8 -2.40 -7.02 1.82
C PHE A 8 -2.78 -7.88 0.61
N HIS A 9 -4.07 -7.93 0.30
CA HIS A 9 -4.60 -8.68 -0.83
C HIS A 9 -5.41 -7.75 -1.74
N LEU A 10 -4.96 -7.56 -2.97
CA LEU A 10 -5.59 -6.63 -3.91
C LEU A 10 -7.04 -7.01 -4.26
N MET A 11 -7.39 -8.30 -4.24
CA MET A 11 -8.76 -8.74 -4.52
C MET A 11 -9.71 -8.55 -3.33
N ASP A 12 -9.17 -8.22 -2.14
CA ASP A 12 -9.95 -7.88 -0.95
C ASP A 12 -9.36 -6.66 -0.22
N PRO A 13 -9.35 -5.48 -0.88
CA PRO A 13 -8.63 -4.30 -0.38
C PRO A 13 -9.31 -3.63 0.81
N SER A 14 -10.51 -4.10 1.18
CA SER A 14 -11.26 -3.61 2.34
C SER A 14 -10.73 -4.14 3.67
N TYR A 15 -9.73 -5.04 3.63
CA TYR A 15 -9.12 -5.60 4.82
C TYR A 15 -7.60 -5.56 4.73
N LEU A 16 -6.98 -5.32 5.89
CA LEU A 16 -5.56 -5.50 6.11
C LEU A 16 -5.36 -6.61 7.12
N GLU A 17 -4.44 -7.52 6.85
CA GLU A 17 -4.14 -8.60 7.78
C GLU A 17 -2.85 -8.30 8.52
N PHE A 18 -2.92 -8.36 9.85
CA PHE A 18 -1.79 -8.08 10.72
C PHE A 18 -1.53 -9.26 11.64
N TYR A 19 -0.30 -9.78 11.59
CA TYR A 19 0.19 -10.78 12.52
C TYR A 19 1.06 -10.09 13.56
N ASP A 20 0.63 -10.15 14.82
CA ASP A 20 1.38 -9.63 15.95
C ASP A 20 2.19 -10.76 16.61
N ASN A 21 3.51 -10.72 16.43
CA ASN A 21 4.41 -11.74 16.99
C ASN A 21 4.71 -11.51 18.48
N THR A 22 4.20 -10.43 19.08
CA THR A 22 4.36 -10.13 20.51
C THR A 22 3.28 -10.75 21.38
N LYS A 23 2.20 -11.26 20.76
CA LYS A 23 1.11 -11.93 21.47
C LYS A 23 1.53 -13.29 22.06
N PRO A 24 0.84 -13.77 23.12
CA PRO A 24 1.09 -15.08 23.70
C PRO A 24 0.91 -16.22 22.68
N ASP A 25 1.80 -17.21 22.69
CA ASP A 25 1.81 -18.36 21.76
C ASP A 25 1.52 -19.72 22.42
N GLN A 26 1.19 -19.72 23.71
CA GLN A 26 0.91 -20.91 24.51
C GLN A 26 -0.59 -21.09 24.80
N PRO A 27 -1.09 -22.32 25.03
CA PRO A 27 -0.33 -23.58 25.01
C PRO A 27 0.09 -24.06 23.61
N ILE A 28 -0.69 -23.82 22.55
CA ILE A 28 -0.22 -23.91 21.16
C ILE A 28 -0.97 -22.87 20.34
N GLY A 29 -0.26 -21.90 19.79
CA GLY A 29 -0.83 -20.85 18.93
C GLY A 29 -1.45 -19.67 19.69
N GLY A 30 -1.86 -19.85 20.96
CA GLY A 30 -2.33 -18.77 21.84
C GLY A 30 -3.26 -17.76 21.15
N GLU A 31 -2.89 -16.49 21.18
CA GLU A 31 -3.55 -15.43 20.40
C GLU A 31 -2.77 -15.05 19.12
N ARG A 32 -1.68 -15.75 18.81
CA ARG A 32 -0.90 -15.49 17.60
C ARG A 32 -1.67 -15.96 16.38
N GLY A 33 -1.84 -15.05 15.43
CA GLY A 33 -2.56 -15.28 14.19
C GLY A 33 -2.71 -14.00 13.40
N PHE A 34 -3.10 -14.10 12.13
CA PHE A 34 -3.45 -12.92 11.35
C PHE A 34 -4.80 -12.39 11.82
N THR A 35 -4.79 -11.19 12.37
CA THR A 35 -5.99 -10.42 12.63
C THR A 35 -6.41 -9.74 11.34
N ARG A 36 -7.64 -9.99 10.89
CA ARG A 36 -8.21 -9.30 9.74
C ARG A 36 -8.86 -8.00 10.21
N ILE A 37 -8.23 -6.88 9.85
CA ILE A 37 -8.61 -5.53 10.26
C ILE A 37 -9.47 -4.92 9.15
N GLU A 38 -10.68 -4.47 9.50
CA GLU A 38 -11.58 -3.77 8.57
C GLU A 38 -11.00 -2.37 8.23
N THR A 39 -10.65 -2.15 6.97
CA THR A 39 -10.11 -0.88 6.43
C THR A 39 -11.03 -0.30 5.34
N VAL A 40 -12.33 -0.56 5.45
CA VAL A 40 -13.37 -0.02 4.54
C VAL A 40 -13.36 1.52 4.47
N GLN A 41 -14.20 2.09 3.62
CA GLN A 41 -14.12 3.49 3.21
C GLN A 41 -14.76 4.50 4.21
N ARG A 42 -14.58 4.31 5.52
CA ARG A 42 -15.09 5.21 6.59
C ARG A 42 -14.08 6.32 6.93
N PHE A 43 -13.53 6.99 5.92
CA PHE A 43 -12.58 8.09 6.13
C PHE A 43 -13.28 9.32 6.74
N PRO A 44 -12.58 10.14 7.54
CA PRO A 44 -13.08 11.44 7.95
C PRO A 44 -13.41 12.34 6.75
N GLU A 45 -14.27 13.34 6.98
CA GLU A 45 -14.59 14.35 5.98
C GLU A 45 -13.32 15.06 5.45
N PRO A 46 -13.23 15.34 4.13
CA PRO A 46 -14.26 15.10 3.10
C PRO A 46 -14.22 13.69 2.46
N GLY A 47 -13.28 12.83 2.85
CA GLY A 47 -13.02 11.57 2.16
C GLY A 47 -14.13 10.51 2.30
N GLY A 48 -14.88 10.51 3.40
CA GLY A 48 -15.94 9.53 3.66
C GLY A 48 -17.23 9.73 2.86
N ALA A 49 -17.46 10.90 2.28
CA ALA A 49 -18.72 11.24 1.62
C ALA A 49 -18.88 10.59 0.24
N PHE A 50 -17.79 10.45 -0.51
CA PHE A 50 -17.80 9.87 -1.85
C PHE A 50 -16.53 9.06 -2.11
N VAL A 51 -16.59 7.81 -2.58
CA VAL A 51 -17.78 6.97 -2.80
C VAL A 51 -18.38 6.48 -1.47
N SER A 52 -19.61 5.93 -1.51
CA SER A 52 -20.29 5.39 -0.31
C SER A 52 -19.35 4.53 0.55
N PRO A 53 -19.33 4.71 1.90
CA PRO A 53 -18.47 3.93 2.80
C PRO A 53 -18.63 2.42 2.72
N LYS A 54 -19.78 1.96 2.19
CA LYS A 54 -20.10 0.53 2.00
C LYS A 54 -19.63 -0.03 0.65
N ALA A 55 -19.21 0.83 -0.28
CA ALA A 55 -18.65 0.37 -1.53
C ALA A 55 -17.29 -0.30 -1.27
N PRO A 56 -16.92 -1.37 -1.99
CA PRO A 56 -15.57 -1.90 -1.92
C PRO A 56 -14.58 -0.86 -2.42
N ILE A 57 -13.37 -0.84 -1.84
CA ILE A 57 -12.28 -0.03 -2.38
C ILE A 57 -11.97 -0.55 -3.78
N GLY A 58 -11.95 0.36 -4.74
CA GLY A 58 -11.67 0.03 -6.13
C GLY A 58 -11.00 1.19 -6.84
N TRP A 59 -10.87 1.07 -8.16
CA TRP A 59 -10.14 2.01 -9.00
C TRP A 59 -10.58 3.46 -8.83
N ILE A 60 -11.88 3.72 -8.65
CA ILE A 60 -12.42 5.08 -8.51
C ILE A 60 -11.74 5.82 -7.36
N ARG A 61 -11.63 5.19 -6.17
CA ARG A 61 -11.04 5.84 -4.99
C ARG A 61 -9.59 6.19 -5.24
N GLY A 62 -8.80 5.22 -5.72
CA GLY A 62 -7.38 5.41 -5.98
C GLY A 62 -7.13 6.54 -6.99
N HIS A 63 -7.81 6.51 -8.14
CA HIS A 63 -7.61 7.50 -9.19
C HIS A 63 -8.08 8.91 -8.80
N VAL A 64 -9.23 9.04 -8.14
CA VAL A 64 -9.70 10.35 -7.65
C VAL A 64 -8.72 10.92 -6.63
N HIS A 65 -8.18 10.09 -5.75
CA HIS A 65 -7.17 10.55 -4.79
C HIS A 65 -5.87 10.96 -5.50
N CYS A 66 -5.40 10.21 -6.51
CA CYS A 66 -4.24 10.63 -7.31
C CYS A 66 -4.43 12.02 -7.94
N LEU A 67 -5.60 12.28 -8.53
CA LEU A 67 -5.92 13.59 -9.11
C LEU A 67 -5.96 14.68 -8.03
N TYR A 68 -6.63 14.42 -6.91
CA TYR A 68 -6.68 15.36 -5.78
C TYR A 68 -5.27 15.69 -5.27
N SER A 69 -4.44 14.68 -4.99
CA SER A 69 -3.09 14.88 -4.47
C SER A 69 -2.24 15.74 -5.41
N PHE A 70 -2.32 15.48 -6.73
CA PHE A 70 -1.61 16.28 -7.72
C PHE A 70 -2.12 17.73 -7.77
N LEU A 71 -3.43 17.93 -7.92
CA LEU A 71 -4.03 19.27 -7.99
C LEU A 71 -3.80 20.09 -6.71
N ASN A 72 -3.85 19.44 -5.54
CA ASN A 72 -3.56 20.07 -4.26
C ASN A 72 -2.10 20.54 -4.19
N CYS A 73 -1.16 19.71 -4.66
CA CYS A 73 0.25 20.10 -4.72
C CYS A 73 0.48 21.29 -5.68
N VAL A 74 -0.20 21.32 -6.83
CA VAL A 74 -0.15 22.46 -7.76
C VAL A 74 -0.70 23.73 -7.10
N TYR A 75 -1.86 23.62 -6.46
CA TYR A 75 -2.50 24.74 -5.76
C TYR A 75 -1.62 25.30 -4.63
N GLU A 76 -1.01 24.42 -3.83
CA GLU A 76 -0.15 24.80 -2.71
C GLU A 76 1.29 25.15 -3.13
N GLY A 77 1.66 24.98 -4.40
CA GLY A 77 3.04 25.17 -4.88
C GLY A 77 4.04 24.19 -4.28
N LYS A 78 3.63 22.95 -3.97
CA LYS A 78 4.46 21.90 -3.38
C LYS A 78 4.82 20.82 -4.40
N GLN A 79 5.94 20.14 -4.17
CA GLN A 79 6.34 18.98 -4.96
C GLN A 79 5.37 17.81 -4.70
N ALA A 80 4.72 17.31 -5.75
CA ALA A 80 3.90 16.11 -5.66
C ALA A 80 4.75 14.87 -5.35
N SER A 81 4.18 13.96 -4.55
CA SER A 81 4.75 12.65 -4.22
C SER A 81 3.72 11.55 -4.53
N PRO A 82 4.08 10.49 -5.27
CA PRO A 82 5.38 10.28 -5.91
C PRO A 82 5.66 11.32 -7.01
N SER A 83 6.93 11.67 -7.17
CA SER A 83 7.43 12.63 -8.14
C SER A 83 7.89 11.97 -9.44
N LEU A 84 8.25 12.78 -10.44
CA LEU A 84 8.86 12.28 -11.67
C LEU A 84 10.18 11.54 -11.39
N ARG A 85 10.96 11.97 -10.39
CA ARG A 85 12.21 11.32 -10.01
C ARG A 85 11.96 9.92 -9.44
N ASP A 86 10.91 9.76 -8.64
CA ASP A 86 10.50 8.45 -8.13
C ASP A 86 10.09 7.53 -9.28
N GLY A 87 9.35 8.06 -10.26
CA GLY A 87 9.00 7.33 -11.49
C GLY A 87 10.23 6.90 -12.29
N ALA A 88 11.18 7.80 -12.52
CA ALA A 88 12.42 7.49 -13.23
C ALA A 88 13.27 6.44 -12.49
N TYR A 89 13.33 6.52 -11.16
CA TYR A 89 14.04 5.54 -10.34
C TYR A 89 13.40 4.16 -10.42
N ILE A 90 12.06 4.07 -10.40
CA ILE A 90 11.36 2.78 -10.59
C ILE A 90 11.67 2.18 -11.96
N GLN A 91 11.69 2.99 -13.03
CA GLN A 91 12.08 2.52 -14.36
C GLN A 91 13.52 1.99 -14.38
N TYR A 92 14.44 2.67 -13.71
CA TYR A 92 15.82 2.21 -13.55
C TYR A 92 15.90 0.86 -12.82
N VAL A 93 15.18 0.69 -11.70
CA VAL A 93 15.13 -0.59 -10.97
C VAL A 93 14.54 -1.70 -11.85
N MET A 94 13.50 -1.42 -12.65
CA MET A 94 12.94 -2.39 -13.59
C MET A 94 13.95 -2.82 -14.65
N GLU A 95 14.70 -1.88 -15.23
CA GLU A 95 15.78 -2.18 -16.19
C GLU A 95 16.85 -3.08 -15.55
N LYS A 96 17.23 -2.81 -14.29
CA LYS A 96 18.20 -3.61 -13.55
C LYS A 96 17.70 -5.03 -13.26
N ALA A 97 16.41 -5.21 -13.04
CA ALA A 97 15.80 -6.53 -12.94
C ALA A 97 15.88 -7.31 -14.27
N PHE A 98 15.63 -6.66 -15.42
CA PHE A 98 15.82 -7.28 -16.73
C PHE A 98 17.29 -7.61 -17.02
N GLU A 99 18.23 -6.75 -16.62
CA GLU A 99 19.67 -7.02 -16.72
C GLU A 99 20.07 -8.25 -15.90
N SER A 100 19.59 -8.33 -14.65
CA SER A 100 19.82 -9.46 -13.74
C SER A 100 19.35 -10.78 -14.32
N ASP A 101 18.12 -10.81 -14.88
CA ASP A 101 17.57 -11.99 -15.56
C ASP A 101 18.45 -12.43 -16.73
N ARG A 102 18.75 -11.50 -17.64
CA ARG A 102 19.57 -11.77 -18.85
C ARG A 102 20.98 -12.28 -18.51
N THR A 103 21.55 -11.80 -17.41
CA THR A 103 22.93 -12.14 -17.01
C THR A 103 23.00 -13.21 -15.92
N SER A 104 21.85 -13.66 -15.41
CA SER A 104 21.72 -14.66 -14.34
C SER A 104 22.62 -14.38 -13.12
N ARG A 105 22.74 -13.11 -12.75
CA ARG A 105 23.58 -12.64 -11.64
C ARG A 105 22.95 -11.45 -10.95
N TRP A 106 23.36 -11.22 -9.71
CA TRP A 106 23.04 -9.99 -9.00
C TRP A 106 23.58 -8.76 -9.73
N VAL A 107 22.80 -7.70 -9.74
CA VAL A 107 23.15 -6.38 -10.29
C VAL A 107 22.98 -5.35 -9.18
N GLU A 108 23.94 -4.44 -9.06
CA GLU A 108 23.88 -3.33 -8.11
C GLU A 108 22.95 -2.22 -8.64
N LEU A 109 22.24 -1.57 -7.71
CA LEU A 109 21.38 -0.42 -7.98
C LEU A 109 22.14 0.88 -7.76
#